data_AF-A0A4U9U5X3-F1
#
_entry.id   AF-A0A4U9U5X3-F1
#
_cell.length_a   1.000
_cell.length_b   1.000
_cell.length_c   1.000
_cell.angle_alpha   90.00
_cell.angle_beta   90.00
_cell.angle_gamma   90.00
#
_symmetry.space_group_name_H-M   'P 1'
#
loop_
_entity.id
_entity.type
_entity.pdbx_description
1 polymer ?
#
loop_
_entity_poly.entity_id
_entity_poly.type
_entity_poly.pdbx_seq_one_letter_code
_entity_poly.pdbx_strand_id
1 'polypeptide(L)'
;MMMGEIFMKRLALFTLSMSVTVSGCSVFQKNSKKAFNDGFYTQNIDGIKQRVYIDVADEIIRIHPSELKENGISVIDTANFYEFQKSKLKTNTEEAIPFSKASFDIDFLTIPLKFRPSQGGVPLQLNTNLNGAGYFGYRRDRYIIDYSTNPLGRSERNMNHFGFSVGAFTGFGNTSISPTNTNNLIEQEYDGVVWSKGLAGIFAVNNFTVGMALGFDHLLGSNRRIWIYQNKFWYGLAFGLNLN
;
A
#
# COMPACT_ATOMS: atom_id res chain seq x y z
N MET A 1 -14.40 27.23 43.30
CA MET A 1 -13.09 27.63 42.73
C MET A 1 -12.26 26.43 42.20
N MET A 2 -12.41 25.22 42.75
CA MET A 2 -11.62 24.03 42.37
C MET A 2 -11.93 23.41 40.97
N MET A 3 -13.09 23.74 40.38
CA MET A 3 -13.54 23.13 39.11
C MET A 3 -12.85 23.74 37.87
N GLY A 4 -12.37 24.99 37.97
CA GLY A 4 -11.70 25.68 36.86
C GLY A 4 -10.28 25.18 36.57
N GLU A 5 -9.53 24.77 37.61
CA GLU A 5 -8.15 24.30 37.44
C GLU A 5 -8.06 22.96 36.72
N ILE A 6 -9.01 22.05 36.97
CA ILE A 6 -9.04 20.73 36.32
C ILE A 6 -9.37 20.88 34.84
N PHE A 7 -10.26 21.82 34.49
CA PHE A 7 -10.62 22.10 33.11
C PHE A 7 -9.46 22.69 32.32
N MET A 8 -8.73 23.66 32.90
CA MET A 8 -7.56 24.27 32.25
C MET A 8 -6.41 23.27 32.05
N LYS A 9 -6.15 22.37 33.02
CA LYS A 9 -5.11 21.33 32.86
C LYS A 9 -5.44 20.32 31.76
N ARG A 10 -6.71 19.94 31.60
CA ARG A 10 -7.15 19.03 30.52
C ARG A 10 -7.08 19.70 29.15
N LEU A 11 -7.44 20.97 29.06
CA LEU A 11 -7.35 21.75 27.83
C LEU A 11 -5.88 21.90 27.38
N ALA A 12 -4.97 22.22 28.33
CA ALA A 12 -3.54 22.35 28.06
C ALA A 12 -2.91 21.04 27.56
N LEU A 13 -3.26 19.90 28.16
CA LEU A 13 -2.82 18.56 27.73
C LEU A 13 -3.33 18.22 26.32
N PHE A 14 -4.57 18.62 26.01
CA PHE A 14 -5.15 18.39 24.68
C PHE A 14 -4.47 19.26 23.62
N THR A 15 -4.20 20.53 23.91
CA THR A 15 -3.49 21.44 22.99
C THR A 15 -2.02 21.05 22.78
N LEU A 16 -1.36 20.50 23.81
CA LEU A 16 0.02 20.02 23.72
C LEU A 16 0.10 18.75 22.85
N SER A 17 -0.84 17.81 23.04
CA SER A 17 -0.97 16.61 22.20
C SER A 17 -1.21 16.96 20.73
N MET A 18 -2.08 17.94 20.48
CA MET A 18 -2.42 18.38 19.12
C MET A 18 -1.28 19.13 18.44
N SER A 19 -0.45 19.89 19.17
CA SER A 19 0.75 20.52 18.61
C SER A 19 1.81 19.51 18.16
N VAL A 20 2.01 18.42 18.91
CA VAL A 20 2.97 17.36 18.54
C VAL A 20 2.55 16.67 17.24
N THR A 21 1.26 16.60 16.92
CA THR A 21 0.79 15.99 15.67
C THR A 21 0.95 16.86 14.43
N VAL A 22 1.18 18.18 14.56
CA VAL A 22 1.22 19.12 13.42
C VAL A 22 2.65 19.46 12.97
N SER A 23 3.67 19.11 13.76
CA SER A 23 5.08 19.35 13.40
C SER A 23 5.69 18.31 12.44
N GLY A 24 4.89 17.35 11.95
CA GLY A 24 5.34 16.27 11.06
C GLY A 24 5.32 16.58 9.56
N CYS A 25 5.03 17.82 9.13
CA CYS A 25 5.06 18.21 7.71
C CYS A 25 6.49 18.44 7.20
N SER A 26 7.38 17.48 7.36
CA SER A 26 8.55 17.38 6.48
C SER A 26 8.07 16.76 5.17
N VAL A 27 7.77 17.64 4.20
CA VAL A 27 7.84 17.43 2.75
C VAL A 27 7.80 15.95 2.34
N PHE A 28 6.60 15.44 2.03
CA PHE A 28 6.43 14.23 1.23
C PHE A 28 7.07 14.52 -0.14
N GLN A 29 8.38 14.25 -0.23
CA GLN A 29 9.12 14.33 -1.47
C GLN A 29 8.46 13.35 -2.43
N LYS A 30 8.24 13.83 -3.65
CA LYS A 30 7.45 13.27 -4.74
C LYS A 30 8.00 11.92 -5.26
N ASN A 31 8.22 10.95 -4.38
CA ASN A 31 8.56 9.60 -4.75
C ASN A 31 7.26 8.86 -4.97
N SER A 32 6.77 8.88 -6.21
CA SER A 32 5.74 7.91 -6.56
C SER A 32 6.32 6.53 -6.26
N LYS A 33 5.67 5.76 -5.39
CA LYS A 33 6.14 4.41 -4.99
C LYS A 33 6.38 3.47 -6.18
N LYS A 34 5.83 3.85 -7.35
CA LYS A 34 5.88 3.12 -8.62
C LYS A 34 7.04 3.53 -9.51
N ALA A 35 7.69 4.67 -9.24
CA ALA A 35 8.83 5.09 -10.03
C ALA A 35 10.06 4.24 -9.67
N PHE A 36 10.82 3.91 -10.71
CA PHE A 36 12.15 3.36 -10.56
C PHE A 36 13.10 4.52 -10.26
N ASN A 37 13.50 4.62 -8.99
CA ASN A 37 14.28 5.73 -8.45
C ASN A 37 15.58 5.20 -7.86
N ASP A 38 16.43 6.12 -7.44
CA ASP A 38 17.68 5.80 -6.78
C ASP A 38 17.48 4.91 -5.55
N GLY A 39 18.44 4.02 -5.33
CA GLY A 39 18.51 3.22 -4.11
C GLY A 39 18.95 1.78 -4.34
N PHE A 40 18.78 0.96 -3.31
CA PHE A 40 19.21 -0.43 -3.35
C PHE A 40 18.16 -1.35 -3.98
N TYR A 41 18.60 -2.16 -4.93
CA TYR A 41 17.83 -3.19 -5.61
C TYR A 41 18.57 -4.52 -5.58
N THR A 42 17.85 -5.59 -5.85
CA THR A 42 18.41 -6.90 -6.19
C THR A 42 18.26 -7.12 -7.68
N GLN A 43 19.37 -7.43 -8.34
CA GLN A 43 19.41 -7.82 -9.75
C GLN A 43 19.79 -9.30 -9.84
N ASN A 44 19.27 -10.00 -10.84
CA ASN A 44 19.67 -11.37 -11.15
C ASN A 44 20.44 -11.33 -12.48
N ILE A 45 21.75 -11.57 -12.44
CA ILE A 45 22.61 -11.69 -13.63
C ILE A 45 23.11 -13.13 -13.66
N ASP A 46 22.85 -13.84 -14.76
CA ASP A 46 23.32 -15.22 -14.98
C ASP A 46 22.98 -16.20 -13.84
N GLY A 47 21.82 -16.01 -13.20
CA GLY A 47 21.36 -16.84 -12.07
C GLY A 47 21.90 -16.41 -10.71
N ILE A 48 22.81 -15.44 -10.67
CA ILE A 48 23.41 -14.90 -9.45
C ILE A 48 22.63 -13.65 -9.02
N LYS A 49 22.09 -13.69 -7.80
CA LYS A 49 21.46 -12.53 -7.17
C LYS A 49 22.53 -11.63 -6.57
N GLN A 50 22.58 -10.39 -7.04
CA GLN A 50 23.48 -9.37 -6.51
C GLN A 50 22.68 -8.16 -6.02
N ARG A 51 23.17 -7.54 -4.94
CA ARG A 51 22.64 -6.27 -4.47
C ARG A 51 23.36 -5.15 -5.21
N VAL A 52 22.60 -4.24 -5.79
CA VAL A 52 23.12 -3.11 -6.56
C VAL A 52 22.52 -1.81 -6.03
N TYR A 53 23.30 -0.74 -6.10
CA TYR A 53 22.77 0.62 -5.96
C TYR A 53 22.47 1.16 -7.36
N ILE A 54 21.26 1.64 -7.54
CA ILE A 54 20.79 2.25 -8.78
C ILE A 54 20.87 3.77 -8.61
N ASP A 55 21.47 4.44 -9.59
CA ASP A 55 21.50 5.89 -9.77
C ASP A 55 20.81 6.23 -11.11
N VAL A 56 19.65 6.86 -11.05
CA VAL A 56 18.79 7.20 -12.19
C VAL A 56 19.01 8.67 -12.54
N ALA A 57 19.81 8.92 -13.58
CA ALA A 57 20.10 10.25 -14.09
C ALA A 57 19.41 10.44 -15.46
N ASP A 58 18.28 11.14 -15.48
CA ASP A 58 17.45 11.37 -16.67
C ASP A 58 17.07 10.04 -17.38
N GLU A 59 17.66 9.80 -18.55
CA GLU A 59 17.45 8.61 -19.36
C GLU A 59 18.50 7.51 -19.10
N ILE A 60 19.55 7.81 -18.32
CA ILE A 60 20.62 6.88 -17.97
C ILE A 60 20.30 6.21 -16.63
N ILE A 61 20.48 4.89 -16.60
CA ILE A 61 20.49 4.12 -15.35
C ILE A 61 21.92 3.64 -15.13
N ARG A 62 22.55 4.07 -14.04
CA ARG A 62 23.84 3.56 -13.58
C ARG A 62 23.62 2.49 -12.52
N ILE A 63 24.26 1.35 -12.72
CA ILE A 63 24.20 0.22 -11.80
C ILE A 63 25.55 0.09 -11.12
N HIS A 64 25.57 0.32 -9.82
CA HIS A 64 26.75 0.19 -8.97
C HIS A 64 26.67 -1.12 -8.19
N PRO A 65 27.68 -2.00 -8.30
CA PRO A 65 27.82 -3.13 -7.40
C PRO A 65 27.83 -2.66 -5.94
N SER A 66 27.18 -3.41 -5.06
CA SER A 66 27.21 -3.11 -3.63
C SER A 66 27.44 -4.35 -2.80
N GLU A 67 28.31 -4.23 -1.81
CA GLU A 67 28.60 -5.28 -0.85
C GLU A 67 28.09 -4.88 0.53
N LEU A 68 27.48 -5.85 1.22
CA LEU A 68 27.07 -5.67 2.60
C LEU A 68 28.23 -6.06 3.51
N LYS A 69 28.78 -5.10 4.25
CA LYS A 69 29.81 -5.38 5.26
C LYS A 69 29.19 -6.02 6.51
N GLU A 70 30.02 -6.68 7.32
CA GLU A 70 29.61 -7.37 8.56
C GLU A 70 28.87 -6.46 9.57
N ASN A 71 29.13 -5.15 9.52
CA ASN A 71 28.47 -4.14 10.35
C ASN A 71 27.10 -3.67 9.79
N GLY A 72 26.60 -4.29 8.72
CA GLY A 72 25.34 -3.93 8.06
C GLY A 72 25.42 -2.69 7.17
N ILE A 73 26.59 -2.08 7.01
CA ILE A 73 26.79 -0.92 6.14
C ILE A 73 27.02 -1.42 4.71
N SER A 74 26.19 -0.94 3.77
CA SER A 74 26.41 -1.16 2.34
C SER A 74 27.55 -0.28 1.86
N VAL A 75 28.54 -0.87 1.20
CA VAL A 75 29.57 -0.12 0.46
C VAL A 75 29.27 -0.23 -1.02
N ILE A 76 29.27 0.93 -1.67
CA ILE A 76 28.98 1.10 -3.09
C ILE A 76 30.31 1.23 -3.81
N ASP A 77 30.52 0.44 -4.86
CA ASP A 77 31.62 0.67 -5.78
C ASP A 77 31.25 1.81 -6.74
N THR A 78 31.80 2.99 -6.50
CA THR A 78 31.60 4.16 -7.36
C THR A 78 32.59 4.21 -8.52
N ALA A 79 33.68 3.44 -8.47
CA ALA A 79 34.70 3.41 -9.50
C ALA A 79 34.29 2.50 -10.67
N ASN A 80 33.59 1.40 -10.37
CA ASN A 80 33.06 0.47 -11.37
C ASN A 80 31.53 0.56 -11.42
N PHE A 81 30.99 1.08 -12.52
CA PHE A 81 29.55 1.11 -12.76
C PHE A 81 29.22 0.69 -14.18
N TYR A 82 28.03 0.12 -14.34
CA TYR A 82 27.48 -0.25 -15.63
C TYR A 82 26.43 0.78 -16.04
N GLU A 83 26.63 1.44 -17.19
CA GLU A 83 25.61 2.31 -17.79
C GLU A 83 24.65 1.49 -18.65
N PHE A 84 23.40 1.41 -18.21
CA PHE A 84 22.38 0.62 -18.88
C PHE A 84 21.80 1.30 -20.14
N GLN A 85 22.34 2.44 -20.59
CA GLN A 85 21.86 3.14 -21.78
C GLN A 85 22.67 2.87 -23.06
N LYS A 86 23.92 2.37 -22.97
CA LYS A 86 24.91 2.50 -24.06
C LYS A 86 25.41 1.19 -24.69
N SER A 87 25.21 0.04 -24.04
CA SER A 87 25.81 -1.23 -24.50
C SER A 87 25.05 -1.93 -25.64
N LYS A 88 23.80 -1.53 -25.95
CA LYS A 88 22.93 -2.27 -26.89
C LYS A 88 22.80 -1.72 -28.30
N LEU A 89 23.42 -0.58 -28.63
CA LEU A 89 23.46 -0.12 -30.02
C LEU A 89 24.33 -1.00 -30.95
N LYS A 90 24.92 -2.09 -30.45
CA LYS A 90 25.73 -3.04 -31.26
C LYS A 90 25.24 -4.49 -31.25
N THR A 91 24.34 -4.86 -30.34
CA THR A 91 23.86 -6.24 -30.19
C THR A 91 22.34 -6.19 -30.19
N ASN A 92 21.75 -6.78 -31.23
CA ASN A 92 20.33 -6.79 -31.59
C ASN A 92 19.42 -7.55 -30.60
N THR A 93 19.81 -7.63 -29.33
CA THR A 93 19.09 -8.36 -28.28
C THR A 93 18.47 -7.36 -27.32
N GLU A 94 17.17 -7.12 -27.49
CA GLU A 94 16.29 -6.38 -26.58
C GLU A 94 16.07 -7.13 -25.24
N GLU A 95 17.14 -7.57 -24.58
CA GLU A 95 17.05 -8.24 -23.27
C GLU A 95 16.60 -7.27 -22.16
N ALA A 96 15.37 -7.42 -21.70
CA ALA A 96 14.87 -6.68 -20.56
C ALA A 96 15.58 -7.08 -19.26
N ILE A 97 16.00 -6.10 -18.45
CA ILE A 97 16.71 -6.35 -17.19
C ILE A 97 15.75 -6.29 -16.00
N PRO A 98 15.65 -7.37 -15.19
CA PRO A 98 14.81 -7.39 -14.01
C PRO A 98 15.53 -6.84 -12.76
N PHE A 99 14.88 -5.93 -12.07
CA PHE A 99 15.26 -5.43 -10.74
C PHE A 99 14.17 -5.77 -9.73
N SER A 100 14.53 -6.02 -8.47
CA SER A 100 13.60 -6.26 -7.38
C SER A 100 13.91 -5.40 -6.17
N LYS A 101 12.88 -4.89 -5.49
CA LYS A 101 13.00 -4.09 -4.28
C LYS A 101 12.01 -4.57 -3.23
N ALA A 102 12.48 -4.69 -2.00
CA ALA A 102 11.64 -4.93 -0.83
C ALA A 102 11.45 -3.61 -0.08
N SER A 103 10.23 -3.31 0.34
CA SER A 103 9.88 -2.06 1.02
C SER A 103 8.75 -2.27 2.03
N PHE A 104 8.63 -1.31 2.95
CA PHE A 104 7.45 -1.17 3.77
C PHE A 104 6.42 -0.31 3.03
N ASP A 105 5.17 -0.75 2.99
CA ASP A 105 4.10 -0.09 2.24
C ASP A 105 3.04 0.47 3.20
N ILE A 106 2.75 1.76 3.05
CA ILE A 106 1.71 2.48 3.80
C ILE A 106 0.74 3.09 2.80
N ASP A 107 -0.45 2.53 2.64
CA ASP A 107 -1.39 2.96 1.59
C ASP A 107 -2.79 3.24 2.14
N PHE A 108 -3.64 3.85 1.33
CA PHE A 108 -5.06 3.96 1.62
C PHE A 108 -5.86 3.03 0.69
N LEU A 109 -6.65 2.14 1.29
CA LEU A 109 -7.49 1.18 0.59
C LEU A 109 -8.93 1.66 0.56
N THR A 110 -9.55 1.53 -0.61
CA THR A 110 -11.01 1.49 -0.71
C THR A 110 -11.47 0.06 -0.88
N ILE A 111 -12.51 -0.34 -0.16
CA ILE A 111 -13.10 -1.68 -0.23
C ILE A 111 -14.57 -1.50 -0.66
N PRO A 112 -14.83 -1.31 -1.97
CA PRO A 112 -16.17 -1.06 -2.48
C PRO A 112 -17.04 -2.31 -2.51
N LEU A 113 -16.47 -3.51 -2.40
CA LEU A 113 -17.21 -4.77 -2.37
C LEU A 113 -16.83 -5.56 -1.12
N LYS A 114 -17.83 -5.94 -0.33
CA LYS A 114 -17.70 -6.84 0.82
C LYS A 114 -18.67 -8.01 0.68
N PHE A 115 -18.12 -9.21 0.67
CA PHE A 115 -18.83 -10.47 0.72
C PHE A 115 -18.89 -10.98 2.16
N ARG A 116 -20.10 -11.10 2.70
CA ARG A 116 -20.36 -11.59 4.05
C ARG A 116 -20.97 -12.99 3.98
N PRO A 117 -20.33 -14.01 4.59
CA PRO A 117 -20.90 -15.35 4.72
C PRO A 117 -22.27 -15.33 5.40
N SER A 118 -23.07 -16.37 5.21
CA SER A 118 -24.35 -16.51 5.92
C SER A 118 -24.15 -16.52 7.44
N GLN A 119 -25.05 -15.82 8.16
CA GLN A 119 -25.04 -15.72 9.62
C GLN A 119 -26.47 -15.62 10.13
N GLY A 120 -26.80 -16.31 11.23
CA GLY A 120 -28.10 -16.15 11.90
C GLY A 120 -29.32 -16.42 11.01
N GLY A 121 -29.23 -17.35 10.05
CA GLY A 121 -30.31 -17.62 9.09
C GLY A 121 -30.43 -16.61 7.95
N VAL A 122 -29.61 -15.55 7.93
CA VAL A 122 -29.50 -14.64 6.81
C VAL A 122 -28.58 -15.25 5.75
N PRO A 123 -29.01 -15.28 4.48
CA PRO A 123 -28.18 -15.79 3.40
C PRO A 123 -26.93 -14.93 3.22
N LEU A 124 -26.04 -15.42 2.37
CA LEU A 124 -24.86 -14.70 1.94
C LEU A 124 -25.20 -13.29 1.41
N GLN A 125 -24.40 -12.27 1.76
CA GLN A 125 -24.60 -10.89 1.31
C GLN A 125 -23.37 -10.37 0.54
N LEU A 126 -23.65 -9.63 -0.53
CA LEU A 126 -22.68 -8.77 -1.21
C LEU A 126 -23.08 -7.31 -0.95
N ASN A 127 -22.21 -6.57 -0.28
CA ASN A 127 -22.41 -5.17 0.05
C ASN A 127 -21.50 -4.30 -0.81
N THR A 128 -22.06 -3.22 -1.36
CA THR A 128 -21.36 -2.25 -2.21
C THR A 128 -21.07 -0.92 -1.50
N ASN A 129 -21.12 -0.92 -0.17
CA ASN A 129 -20.85 0.23 0.67
C ASN A 129 -19.39 0.69 0.51
N LEU A 130 -19.17 2.01 0.44
CA LEU A 130 -17.81 2.56 0.37
C LEU A 130 -17.14 2.47 1.75
N ASN A 131 -16.03 1.75 1.82
CA ASN A 131 -15.22 1.62 3.03
C ASN A 131 -13.81 2.13 2.73
N GLY A 132 -13.24 2.89 3.65
CA GLY A 132 -11.89 3.43 3.54
C GLY A 132 -11.01 2.96 4.70
N ALA A 133 -9.79 2.52 4.42
CA ALA A 133 -8.88 2.01 5.44
C ALA A 133 -7.42 2.39 5.17
N GLY A 134 -6.69 2.70 6.23
CA GLY A 134 -5.24 2.74 6.20
C GLY A 134 -4.67 1.32 6.15
N TYR A 135 -3.63 1.12 5.36
CA TYR A 135 -2.94 -0.14 5.14
C TYR A 135 -1.47 -0.02 5.49
N PHE A 136 -0.93 -1.07 6.10
CA PHE A 136 0.46 -1.16 6.51
C PHE A 136 0.95 -2.58 6.22
N GLY A 137 1.96 -2.71 5.36
CA GLY A 137 2.36 -4.01 4.85
C GLY A 137 3.81 -4.10 4.42
N TYR A 138 4.21 -5.32 4.09
CA TYR A 138 5.45 -5.60 3.40
C TYR A 138 5.18 -5.69 1.91
N ARG A 139 6.03 -5.08 1.09
CA ARG A 139 5.88 -5.03 -0.36
C ARG A 139 7.15 -5.49 -1.06
N ARG A 140 6.97 -6.19 -2.16
CA ARG A 140 8.01 -6.57 -3.09
C ARG A 140 7.65 -6.10 -4.49
N ASP A 141 8.46 -5.20 -5.03
CA ASP A 141 8.33 -4.68 -6.37
C ASP A 141 9.36 -5.34 -7.28
N ARG A 142 8.94 -5.61 -8.53
CA ARG A 142 9.77 -6.08 -9.63
C ARG A 142 9.63 -5.12 -10.79
N TYR A 143 10.75 -4.58 -11.24
CA TYR A 143 10.84 -3.67 -12.39
C TYR A 143 11.52 -4.43 -13.52
N ILE A 144 10.98 -4.34 -14.72
CA ILE A 144 11.56 -4.90 -15.94
C ILE A 144 11.77 -3.71 -16.85
N ILE A 145 13.03 -3.41 -17.15
CA ILE A 145 13.40 -2.23 -17.92
C ILE A 145 14.01 -2.67 -19.25
N ASP A 146 13.52 -2.08 -20.33
CA ASP A 146 13.98 -2.27 -21.69
C ASP A 146 14.07 -0.93 -22.42
N TYR A 147 14.77 -0.93 -23.55
CA TYR A 147 14.92 0.24 -24.41
C TYR A 147 14.49 -0.13 -25.82
N SER A 148 13.53 0.61 -26.35
CA SER A 148 13.09 0.49 -27.74
C SER A 148 13.58 1.70 -28.55
N THR A 149 13.87 1.51 -29.83
CA THR A 149 14.23 2.64 -30.71
C THR A 149 12.97 3.19 -31.36
N ASN A 150 12.71 4.49 -31.20
CA ASN A 150 11.58 5.14 -31.86
C ASN A 150 11.86 5.41 -33.35
N PRO A 151 10.85 5.81 -34.15
CA PRO A 151 11.04 6.08 -35.59
C PRO A 151 12.04 7.20 -35.91
N LEU A 152 12.42 8.03 -34.92
CA LEU A 152 13.43 9.08 -35.04
C LEU A 152 14.83 8.60 -34.67
N GLY A 153 15.03 7.29 -34.44
CA GLY A 153 16.31 6.71 -34.04
C GLY A 153 16.74 7.03 -32.61
N ARG A 154 15.82 7.54 -31.76
CA ARG A 154 16.10 7.81 -30.34
C ARG A 154 15.71 6.61 -29.50
N SER A 155 16.53 6.32 -28.49
CA SER A 155 16.26 5.27 -27.52
C SER A 155 15.21 5.76 -26.52
N GLU A 156 14.14 4.99 -26.34
CA GLU A 156 13.06 5.27 -25.39
C GLU A 156 13.01 4.14 -24.36
N ARG A 157 12.97 4.53 -23.08
CA ARG A 157 12.95 3.60 -21.95
C ARG A 157 11.53 3.12 -21.69
N ASN A 158 11.29 1.82 -21.82
CA ASN A 158 10.07 1.19 -21.35
C ASN A 158 10.30 0.54 -20.00
N MET A 159 9.28 0.60 -19.15
CA MET A 159 9.35 0.05 -17.80
C MET A 159 8.03 -0.62 -17.45
N ASN A 160 8.11 -1.92 -17.20
CA ASN A 160 7.03 -2.70 -16.64
C ASN A 160 7.26 -2.90 -15.15
N HIS A 161 6.22 -2.65 -14.34
CA HIS A 161 6.27 -2.72 -12.89
C HIS A 161 5.22 -3.70 -12.37
N PHE A 162 5.68 -4.64 -11.54
CA PHE A 162 4.84 -5.60 -10.85
C PHE A 162 5.10 -5.52 -9.35
N GLY A 163 4.07 -5.26 -8.56
CA GLY A 163 4.16 -5.20 -7.10
C GLY A 163 3.29 -6.26 -6.44
N PHE A 164 3.78 -6.88 -5.39
CA PHE A 164 2.97 -7.68 -4.48
C PHE A 164 3.16 -7.18 -3.05
N SER A 165 2.07 -6.95 -2.33
CA SER A 165 2.11 -6.53 -0.93
C SER A 165 1.15 -7.35 -0.08
N VAL A 166 1.55 -7.63 1.16
CA VAL A 166 0.71 -8.26 2.17
C VAL A 166 0.85 -7.49 3.48
N GLY A 167 -0.27 -7.24 4.15
CA GLY A 167 -0.28 -6.32 5.28
C GLY A 167 -1.59 -6.30 6.03
N ALA A 168 -1.62 -5.53 7.10
CA ALA A 168 -2.81 -5.28 7.90
C ALA A 168 -3.47 -3.97 7.47
N PHE A 169 -4.78 -3.88 7.66
CA PHE A 169 -5.52 -2.64 7.45
C PHE A 169 -6.45 -2.34 8.61
N THR A 170 -6.78 -1.06 8.77
CA THR A 170 -7.83 -0.60 9.67
C THR A 170 -8.46 0.70 9.17
N GLY A 171 -9.76 0.86 9.37
CA GLY A 171 -10.49 1.97 8.78
C GLY A 171 -11.94 2.04 9.19
N PHE A 172 -12.67 2.90 8.51
CA PHE A 172 -14.09 3.12 8.76
C PHE A 172 -14.90 2.90 7.48
N GLY A 173 -16.16 2.55 7.68
CA GLY A 173 -17.14 2.53 6.61
C GLY A 173 -18.55 2.44 7.18
N ASN A 174 -19.51 2.19 6.31
CA ASN A 174 -20.90 1.98 6.69
C ASN A 174 -21.38 0.56 6.40
N THR A 175 -22.43 0.18 7.12
CA THR A 175 -23.21 -1.03 6.88
C THR A 175 -24.68 -0.72 7.10
N SER A 176 -25.55 -1.29 6.27
CA SER A 176 -26.99 -1.26 6.55
C SER A 176 -27.27 -2.05 7.82
N ILE A 177 -28.15 -1.51 8.66
CA ILE A 177 -28.72 -2.12 9.85
C ILE A 177 -30.22 -2.23 9.62
N SER A 178 -30.75 -3.44 9.67
CA SER A 178 -32.13 -3.76 9.28
C SER A 178 -32.73 -4.86 10.16
N PRO A 179 -34.07 -5.05 10.16
CA PRO A 179 -34.71 -6.16 10.86
C PRO A 179 -34.07 -7.50 10.52
N THR A 180 -33.75 -7.73 9.24
CA THR A 180 -33.14 -8.99 8.77
C THR A 180 -31.78 -9.24 9.43
N ASN A 181 -30.92 -8.24 9.55
CA ASN A 181 -29.57 -8.41 10.13
C ASN A 181 -29.48 -8.13 11.64
N THR A 182 -30.64 -8.05 12.29
CA THR A 182 -30.79 -7.86 13.75
C THR A 182 -31.79 -8.82 14.37
N ASN A 183 -32.18 -9.90 13.67
CA ASN A 183 -33.20 -10.86 14.12
C ASN A 183 -34.55 -10.20 14.48
N ASN A 184 -34.96 -9.19 13.72
CA ASN A 184 -36.18 -8.40 13.91
C ASN A 184 -36.29 -7.71 15.29
N LEU A 185 -35.15 -7.45 15.95
CA LEU A 185 -35.12 -6.73 17.23
C LEU A 185 -35.23 -5.21 17.07
N ILE A 186 -35.13 -4.71 15.84
CA ILE A 186 -35.43 -3.32 15.48
C ILE A 186 -36.34 -3.33 14.25
N GLU A 187 -37.16 -2.30 14.12
CA GLU A 187 -38.00 -2.06 12.94
C GLU A 187 -37.40 -1.00 12.01
N GLN A 188 -36.68 -0.02 12.57
CA GLN A 188 -36.11 1.08 11.81
C GLN A 188 -34.80 0.69 11.15
N GLU A 189 -34.73 0.85 9.83
CA GLU A 189 -33.51 0.67 9.06
C GLU A 189 -32.67 1.96 9.05
N TYR A 190 -31.35 1.80 9.12
CA TYR A 190 -30.41 2.91 9.01
C TYR A 190 -29.00 2.41 8.63
N ASP A 191 -28.12 3.33 8.24
CA ASP A 191 -26.71 3.03 8.00
C ASP A 191 -25.88 3.25 9.27
N GLY A 192 -25.28 2.18 9.77
CA GLY A 192 -24.39 2.19 10.92
C GLY A 192 -22.93 2.38 10.52
N VAL A 193 -22.17 3.14 11.32
CA VAL A 193 -20.71 3.26 11.15
C VAL A 193 -20.01 2.05 11.75
N VAL A 194 -19.15 1.42 10.96
CA VAL A 194 -18.31 0.31 11.38
C VAL A 194 -16.84 0.72 11.42
N TRP A 195 -16.14 0.23 12.44
CA TRP A 195 -14.69 0.18 12.45
C TRP A 195 -14.26 -1.17 11.88
N SER A 196 -13.57 -1.14 10.74
CA SER A 196 -13.08 -2.32 10.04
C SER A 196 -11.60 -2.55 10.35
N LYS A 197 -11.19 -3.81 10.49
CA LYS A 197 -9.78 -4.21 10.60
C LYS A 197 -9.55 -5.59 10.00
N GLY A 198 -8.35 -5.85 9.50
CA GLY A 198 -8.08 -7.12 8.84
C GLY A 198 -6.72 -7.22 8.18
N LEU A 199 -6.60 -8.16 7.26
CA LEU A 199 -5.43 -8.40 6.43
C LEU A 199 -5.79 -8.21 4.97
N ALA A 200 -4.89 -7.66 4.17
CA ALA A 200 -5.06 -7.53 2.73
C ALA A 200 -3.80 -7.95 1.97
N GLY A 201 -4.03 -8.66 0.87
CA GLY A 201 -3.05 -8.94 -0.16
C GLY A 201 -3.33 -8.04 -1.37
N ILE A 202 -2.33 -7.34 -1.85
CA ILE A 202 -2.43 -6.34 -2.91
C ILE A 202 -1.49 -6.72 -4.05
N PHE A 203 -1.99 -6.66 -5.27
CA PHE A 203 -1.25 -6.83 -6.50
C PHE A 203 -1.28 -5.52 -7.30
N ALA A 204 -0.11 -5.09 -7.76
CA ALA A 204 0.06 -3.89 -8.57
C ALA A 204 0.66 -4.25 -9.92
N VAL A 205 0.08 -3.68 -10.98
CA VAL A 205 0.62 -3.74 -12.34
C VAL A 205 0.68 -2.30 -12.84
N ASN A 206 1.90 -1.78 -13.00
CA ASN A 206 2.13 -0.39 -13.37
C ASN A 206 1.32 0.55 -12.46
N ASN A 207 0.45 1.36 -13.07
CA ASN A 207 -0.36 2.35 -12.38
C ASN A 207 -1.64 1.78 -11.74
N PHE A 208 -1.96 0.50 -11.95
CA PHE A 208 -3.15 -0.14 -11.39
C PHE A 208 -2.83 -0.96 -10.13
N THR A 209 -3.73 -0.98 -9.16
CA THR A 209 -3.55 -1.67 -7.88
C THR A 209 -4.88 -2.25 -7.40
N VAL A 210 -4.93 -3.56 -7.25
CA VAL A 210 -6.10 -4.32 -6.82
C VAL A 210 -5.69 -5.34 -5.77
N GLY A 211 -6.57 -5.66 -4.83
CA GLY A 211 -6.27 -6.58 -3.75
C GLY A 211 -7.50 -7.30 -3.24
N MET A 212 -7.23 -8.28 -2.38
CA MET A 212 -8.23 -9.00 -1.62
C MET A 212 -8.03 -8.69 -0.14
N ALA A 213 -9.13 -8.39 0.55
CA ALA A 213 -9.16 -8.11 1.97
C ALA A 213 -9.93 -9.22 2.70
N LEU A 214 -9.40 -9.64 3.84
CA LEU A 214 -10.10 -10.43 4.85
C LEU A 214 -10.23 -9.55 6.09
N GLY A 215 -11.45 -9.16 6.44
CA GLY A 215 -11.69 -8.19 7.50
C GLY A 215 -12.78 -8.58 8.47
N PHE A 216 -12.85 -7.81 9.55
CA PHE A 216 -13.85 -7.89 10.60
C PHE A 216 -14.42 -6.50 10.81
N ASP A 217 -15.74 -6.41 10.92
CA ASP A 217 -16.44 -5.15 11.18
C ASP A 217 -16.89 -5.09 12.64
N HIS A 218 -16.65 -3.95 13.28
CA HIS A 218 -17.14 -3.63 14.60
C HIS A 218 -18.12 -2.46 14.49
N LEU A 219 -19.42 -2.71 14.70
CA LEU A 219 -20.41 -1.64 14.70
C LEU A 219 -20.19 -0.72 15.91
N LEU A 220 -20.08 0.58 15.67
CA LEU A 220 -19.84 1.59 16.71
C LEU A 220 -21.14 2.06 17.40
N GLY A 221 -22.30 1.78 16.78
CA GLY A 221 -23.62 2.17 17.30
C GLY A 221 -24.15 1.31 18.46
N SER A 222 -25.27 1.73 19.03
CA SER A 222 -25.97 1.05 20.14
C SER A 222 -26.39 -0.39 19.78
N ASN A 223 -26.79 -0.62 18.53
CA ASN A 223 -27.29 -1.91 18.05
C ASN A 223 -26.20 -2.96 17.81
N ARG A 224 -24.93 -2.69 18.16
CA ARG A 224 -23.80 -3.63 17.95
C ARG A 224 -23.98 -4.99 18.61
N ARG A 225 -24.79 -5.08 19.68
CA ARG A 225 -25.03 -6.33 20.41
C ARG A 225 -26.01 -7.25 19.70
N ILE A 226 -26.90 -6.69 18.88
CA ILE A 226 -27.97 -7.41 18.18
C ILE A 226 -27.64 -7.60 16.69
N TRP A 227 -26.63 -6.91 16.16
CA TRP A 227 -26.18 -7.05 14.79
C TRP A 227 -25.46 -8.39 14.56
N ILE A 228 -26.00 -9.21 13.66
CA ILE A 228 -25.53 -10.59 13.44
C ILE A 228 -24.09 -10.69 12.88
N TYR A 229 -23.61 -9.64 12.23
CA TYR A 229 -22.27 -9.59 11.62
C TYR A 229 -21.21 -8.96 12.54
N GLN A 230 -21.55 -8.67 13.79
CA GLN A 230 -20.62 -8.09 14.75
C GLN A 230 -19.37 -8.96 14.94
N ASN A 231 -18.19 -8.40 14.61
CA ASN A 231 -16.90 -9.10 14.61
C ASN A 231 -16.89 -10.41 13.81
N LYS A 232 -17.77 -10.56 12.81
CA LYS A 232 -17.72 -11.68 11.86
C LYS A 232 -16.82 -11.30 10.70
N PHE A 233 -16.16 -12.30 10.14
CA PHE A 233 -15.26 -12.07 9.01
C PHE A 233 -16.04 -11.81 7.73
N TRP A 234 -15.42 -11.08 6.82
CA TRP A 234 -15.90 -10.81 5.47
C TRP A 234 -14.71 -10.81 4.51
N TYR A 235 -14.97 -11.12 3.24
CA TYR A 235 -13.99 -10.97 2.16
C TYR A 235 -14.31 -9.72 1.36
N GLY A 236 -13.32 -9.00 0.87
CA GLY A 236 -13.56 -7.80 0.08
C GLY A 236 -12.58 -7.63 -1.05
N LEU A 237 -13.03 -6.92 -2.08
CA LEU A 237 -12.16 -6.43 -3.14
C LEU A 237 -11.62 -5.08 -2.70
N ALA A 238 -10.30 -4.92 -2.67
CA ALA A 238 -9.62 -3.70 -2.26
C ALA A 238 -8.98 -3.01 -3.47
N PHE A 239 -9.01 -1.69 -3.50
CA PHE A 239 -8.30 -0.86 -4.47
C PHE A 239 -7.40 0.10 -3.72
N GLY A 240 -6.12 0.14 -4.11
CA GLY A 240 -5.15 1.10 -3.57
C GLY A 240 -5.38 2.47 -4.20
N LEU A 241 -5.79 3.45 -3.40
CA LEU A 241 -5.77 4.84 -3.81
C LEU A 241 -4.36 5.36 -3.58
N ASN A 242 -3.56 5.38 -4.65
CA ASN A 242 -2.22 5.94 -4.62
C ASN A 242 -2.35 7.45 -4.36
N LEU A 243 -2.27 7.84 -3.10
CA LEU A 243 -2.11 9.23 -2.68
C LEU A 243 -0.65 9.61 -2.97
N ASN A 244 -0.41 10.06 -4.20
CA ASN A 244 0.85 10.64 -4.69
C ASN A 244 0.95 12.11 -4.31
#